data_AF-A0A814SDA0-F1
#
_entry.id   AF-A0A814SDA0-F1
#
_cell.length_a   1.000
_cell.length_b   1.000
_cell.length_c   1.000
_cell.angle_alpha   90.00
_cell.angle_beta   90.00
_cell.angle_gamma   90.00
#
_symmetry.space_group_name_H-M   'P 1'
#
loop_
_entity.id
_entity.type
_entity.pdbx_description
1 polymer ?
#
loop_
_entity_poly.entity_id
_entity_poly.type
_entity_poly.pdbx_seq_one_letter_code
_entity_poly.pdbx_strand_id
1 'polypeptide(L)'
;MRYINWINGLIGGLLISSCCLIQLFLNLFGIGCAGLNTLLVPYRSLFISLTIISLTYSFFRYRPSKWHFTIVIIFTLILSFSPELLRIYNNQFSRNNIIDDQVIITHWKIIGMHCEACRSAVIQSLRKLDGVLSVDVDLETSQAKLITNNNINTDIVIQAVQSAGFQAYKLV
;
A
#
# COMPACT_ATOMS: atom_id res chain seq x y z
N MET A 1 6.16 -18.59 -40.94
CA MET A 1 6.01 -19.24 -39.61
C MET A 1 7.01 -18.74 -38.55
N ARG A 2 7.42 -17.46 -38.54
CA ARG A 2 8.38 -16.92 -37.54
C ARG A 2 7.80 -15.81 -36.65
N TYR A 3 6.56 -15.41 -36.93
CA TYR A 3 5.84 -14.33 -36.25
C TYR A 3 5.03 -14.83 -35.02
N ILE A 4 4.52 -16.07 -35.07
CA ILE A 4 3.71 -16.66 -33.99
C ILE A 4 4.47 -16.80 -32.66
N ASN A 5 5.80 -17.00 -32.70
CA ASN A 5 6.61 -17.20 -31.49
C ASN A 5 6.87 -15.90 -30.73
N TRP A 6 6.83 -14.75 -31.40
CA TRP A 6 7.03 -13.44 -30.78
C TRP A 6 5.79 -12.97 -30.04
N ILE A 7 4.60 -13.25 -30.58
CA ILE A 7 3.31 -12.96 -29.94
C ILE A 7 3.19 -13.73 -28.62
N ASN A 8 3.61 -14.99 -28.59
CA ASN A 8 3.60 -15.79 -27.36
C ASN A 8 4.57 -15.23 -26.29
N GLY A 9 5.72 -14.69 -26.70
CA GLY A 9 6.65 -14.00 -25.79
C GLY A 9 6.11 -12.66 -25.27
N LEU A 10 5.39 -11.91 -26.11
CA LEU A 10 4.73 -10.65 -25.75
C LEU A 10 3.55 -10.87 -24.79
N ILE A 11 2.75 -11.92 -25.02
CA ILE A 11 1.65 -12.32 -24.13
C ILE A 11 2.20 -12.82 -22.78
N GLY A 12 3.31 -13.57 -22.79
CA GLY A 12 4.03 -13.94 -21.58
C GLY A 12 4.57 -12.75 -20.79
N GLY A 13 5.02 -11.70 -21.48
CA GLY A 13 5.44 -10.42 -20.89
C GLY A 13 4.29 -9.61 -20.30
N LEU A 14 3.12 -9.60 -20.96
CA LEU A 14 1.91 -8.93 -20.49
C LEU A 14 1.30 -9.59 -19.25
N LEU A 15 1.49 -10.91 -19.08
CA LEU A 15 1.11 -11.63 -17.86
C LEU A 15 1.93 -11.23 -16.62
N ILE A 16 3.11 -10.60 -16.79
CA ILE A 16 3.90 -10.05 -15.67
C ILE A 16 3.31 -8.73 -15.18
N SER A 17 2.67 -7.94 -16.06
CA SER A 17 1.87 -6.77 -15.69
C SER A 17 0.50 -7.13 -15.09
N SER A 18 0.32 -8.39 -14.71
CA SER A 18 -0.94 -8.98 -14.23
C SER A 18 -1.60 -8.21 -13.10
N CYS A 19 -0.87 -7.49 -12.24
CA CYS A 19 -1.52 -6.73 -11.18
C CYS A 19 -2.50 -5.68 -11.73
N CYS A 20 -2.14 -4.94 -12.78
CA CYS A 20 -3.01 -3.89 -13.35
C CYS A 20 -4.16 -4.46 -14.19
N LEU A 21 -3.95 -5.54 -14.92
CA LEU A 21 -4.99 -6.15 -15.76
C LEU A 21 -6.04 -6.88 -14.91
N ILE A 22 -5.60 -7.59 -13.86
CA ILE A 22 -6.48 -8.19 -12.86
C ILE A 22 -7.18 -7.13 -12.03
N GLN A 23 -6.51 -6.04 -11.63
CA GLN A 23 -7.16 -4.93 -10.91
C GLN A 23 -8.17 -4.19 -11.79
N LEU A 24 -7.89 -3.96 -13.08
CA LEU A 24 -8.83 -3.33 -14.00
C LEU A 24 -10.05 -4.22 -14.28
N PHE A 25 -9.84 -5.53 -14.41
CA PHE A 25 -10.92 -6.50 -14.55
C PHE A 25 -11.77 -6.61 -13.27
N LEU A 26 -11.16 -6.66 -12.08
CA LEU A 26 -11.88 -6.75 -10.81
C LEU A 26 -12.61 -5.46 -10.42
N ASN A 27 -12.07 -4.30 -10.82
CA ASN A 27 -12.76 -3.01 -10.65
C ASN A 27 -14.00 -2.92 -11.55
N LEU A 28 -14.01 -3.62 -12.70
CA LEU A 28 -15.21 -3.83 -13.54
C LEU A 28 -16.29 -4.66 -12.81
N PHE A 29 -15.87 -5.58 -11.93
CA PHE A 29 -16.76 -6.35 -11.05
C PHE A 29 -17.04 -5.67 -9.70
N GLY A 30 -16.59 -4.42 -9.51
CA GLY A 30 -16.85 -3.64 -8.28
C GLY A 30 -16.06 -4.11 -7.05
N ILE A 31 -15.04 -4.96 -7.21
CA ILE A 31 -14.19 -5.42 -6.11
C ILE A 31 -13.04 -4.41 -5.94
N GLY A 32 -13.11 -3.59 -4.89
CA GLY A 32 -12.13 -2.55 -4.60
C GLY A 32 -10.73 -3.08 -4.27
N CYS A 33 -9.70 -2.40 -4.79
CA CYS A 33 -8.28 -2.76 -4.70
C CYS A 33 -7.69 -2.89 -3.28
N ALA A 34 -8.34 -2.32 -2.26
CA ALA A 34 -7.80 -2.28 -0.89
C ALA A 34 -7.82 -3.66 -0.18
N GLY A 35 -8.83 -4.50 -0.46
CA GLY A 35 -9.01 -5.79 0.24
C GLY A 35 -8.14 -6.93 -0.32
N LEU A 36 -7.77 -6.87 -1.60
CA LEU A 36 -6.97 -7.93 -2.24
C LEU A 36 -5.46 -7.73 -2.01
N ASN A 37 -5.02 -6.48 -1.83
CA ASN A 37 -3.62 -6.14 -1.58
C ASN A 37 -3.12 -6.77 -0.28
N THR A 38 -3.89 -6.70 0.80
CA THR A 38 -3.55 -7.31 2.09
C THR A 38 -3.49 -8.85 2.05
N LEU A 39 -4.25 -9.48 1.15
CA LEU A 39 -4.29 -10.95 1.00
C LEU A 39 -3.15 -11.51 0.13
N LEU A 40 -2.67 -10.75 -0.87
CA LEU A 40 -1.64 -11.20 -1.81
C LEU A 40 -0.23 -10.64 -1.54
N VAL A 41 -0.05 -9.68 -0.63
CA VAL A 41 1.28 -9.21 -0.19
C VAL A 41 2.28 -10.34 0.10
N PRO A 42 1.94 -11.44 0.83
CA PRO A 42 2.92 -12.50 1.10
C PRO A 42 3.32 -13.31 -0.14
N TYR A 43 2.46 -13.35 -1.17
CA TYR A 43 2.71 -14.14 -2.39
C TYR A 43 3.37 -13.33 -3.51
N ARG A 44 3.43 -11.99 -3.41
CA ARG A 44 4.02 -11.11 -4.43
C ARG A 44 5.48 -11.48 -4.74
N SER A 45 6.26 -11.82 -3.71
CA SER A 45 7.67 -12.21 -3.88
C SER A 45 7.83 -13.51 -4.66
N LEU A 46 6.94 -14.50 -4.45
CA LEU A 46 6.98 -15.77 -5.18
C LEU A 46 6.71 -15.58 -6.68
N PHE A 47 5.77 -14.70 -7.04
CA PHE A 47 5.47 -14.38 -8.44
C PHE A 47 6.62 -13.66 -9.14
N ILE A 48 7.32 -12.76 -8.44
CA ILE A 48 8.52 -12.10 -8.96
C ILE A 48 9.64 -13.11 -9.18
N SER A 49 9.87 -14.04 -8.26
CA SER A 49 10.90 -15.09 -8.41
C SER A 49 10.64 -16.01 -9.60
N LEU A 50 9.40 -16.49 -9.79
CA LEU A 50 9.02 -17.30 -10.95
C LEU A 50 9.21 -16.55 -12.27
N THR A 51 8.93 -15.25 -12.27
CA THR A 51 9.08 -14.39 -13.44
C THR A 51 10.56 -14.22 -13.82
N ILE A 52 11.43 -13.97 -12.84
CA ILE A 52 12.87 -13.86 -13.04
C ILE A 52 13.44 -15.18 -13.59
N ILE A 53 13.00 -16.32 -13.04
CA ILE A 53 13.41 -17.65 -13.51
C ILE A 53 12.97 -17.88 -14.95
N SER A 54 11.72 -17.55 -15.30
CA SER A 54 11.18 -17.68 -16.67
C SER A 54 11.92 -16.80 -17.68
N LEU A 55 12.18 -15.53 -17.33
CA LEU A 55 12.94 -14.60 -18.16
C LEU A 55 14.39 -15.05 -18.35
N THR A 56 15.01 -15.56 -17.28
CA THR A 56 16.39 -16.08 -17.31
C THR A 56 16.46 -17.33 -18.19
N TYR A 57 15.50 -18.24 -18.05
CA TYR A 57 15.38 -19.44 -18.88
C TYR A 57 15.14 -19.10 -20.36
N SER A 58 14.26 -18.15 -20.64
CA SER A 58 13.97 -17.68 -22.00
C SER A 58 15.17 -16.96 -22.64
N PHE A 59 15.94 -16.19 -21.86
CA PHE A 59 17.17 -15.54 -22.32
C PHE A 59 18.26 -16.56 -22.68
N PHE A 60 18.36 -17.64 -21.90
CA PHE A 60 19.33 -18.70 -22.16
C PHE A 60 18.94 -19.57 -23.37
N ARG A 61 17.64 -19.76 -23.63
CA ARG A 61 17.13 -20.61 -24.71
C ARG A 61 16.99 -19.88 -26.06
N TYR A 62 16.60 -18.62 -26.04
CA TYR A 62 16.40 -17.79 -27.23
C TYR A 62 17.47 -16.70 -27.23
N ARG A 63 18.56 -16.85 -27.99
CA ARG A 63 19.56 -15.77 -28.22
C ARG A 63 18.89 -14.66 -29.05
N PRO A 64 18.36 -13.58 -28.47
CA PRO A 64 17.70 -12.54 -29.23
C PRO A 64 18.75 -11.55 -29.73
N SER A 65 18.40 -10.74 -30.72
CA SER A 65 19.19 -9.55 -31.06
C SER A 65 19.25 -8.60 -29.85
N LYS A 66 20.45 -8.13 -29.50
CA LYS A 66 20.76 -7.43 -28.24
C LYS A 66 19.87 -6.22 -27.95
N TRP A 67 19.36 -5.54 -28.98
CA TRP A 67 18.61 -4.27 -28.84
C TRP A 67 17.22 -4.42 -28.23
N HIS A 68 16.45 -5.45 -28.62
CA HIS A 68 15.07 -5.60 -28.14
C HIS A 68 15.02 -6.04 -26.67
N PHE A 69 15.99 -6.83 -26.25
CA PHE A 69 16.07 -7.34 -24.88
C PHE A 69 16.36 -6.22 -23.88
N THR A 70 17.26 -5.29 -24.23
CA THR A 70 17.59 -4.14 -23.38
C THR A 70 16.40 -3.19 -23.21
N ILE A 71 15.62 -2.95 -24.27
CA ILE A 71 14.43 -2.09 -24.22
C ILE A 71 13.36 -2.67 -23.30
N VAL A 72 13.09 -3.98 -23.39
CA VAL A 72 12.10 -4.64 -22.54
C VAL A 72 12.52 -4.60 -21.07
N ILE A 73 13.78 -4.86 -20.75
CA ILE A 73 14.29 -4.77 -19.36
C ILE A 73 14.16 -3.36 -18.80
N ILE A 74 14.55 -2.34 -19.55
CA ILE A 74 14.45 -0.94 -19.11
C ILE A 74 13.00 -0.55 -18.86
N PHE A 75 12.08 -0.94 -19.76
CA PHE A 75 10.66 -0.65 -19.62
C PHE A 75 10.03 -1.38 -18.42
N THR A 76 10.40 -2.64 -18.18
CA THR A 76 9.99 -3.39 -16.98
C THR A 76 10.51 -2.75 -15.70
N LEU A 77 11.77 -2.30 -15.67
CA LEU A 77 12.34 -1.62 -14.51
C LEU A 77 11.65 -0.29 -14.23
N ILE A 78 11.36 0.51 -15.26
CA ILE A 78 10.62 1.79 -15.13
C ILE A 78 9.22 1.56 -14.57
N LEU A 79 8.48 0.58 -15.10
CA LEU A 79 7.15 0.24 -14.59
C LEU A 79 7.21 -0.32 -13.17
N SER A 80 8.28 -1.05 -12.82
CA SER A 80 8.46 -1.59 -11.49
C SER A 80 8.83 -0.53 -10.45
N PHE A 81 9.47 0.57 -10.86
CA PHE A 81 9.88 1.68 -9.98
C PHE A 81 8.80 2.78 -9.81
N SER A 82 7.77 2.75 -10.66
CA SER A 82 6.58 3.60 -10.57
C SER A 82 5.86 3.57 -9.21
N PRO A 83 5.58 2.40 -8.59
CA PRO A 83 4.89 2.35 -7.30
C PRO A 83 5.70 2.97 -6.16
N GLU A 84 7.03 2.89 -6.17
CA GLU A 84 7.86 3.59 -5.18
C GLU A 84 7.83 5.11 -5.35
N LEU A 85 7.87 5.62 -6.59
CA LEU A 85 7.78 7.06 -6.87
C LEU A 85 6.45 7.66 -6.39
N LEU A 86 5.34 6.97 -6.68
CA LEU A 86 4.01 7.37 -6.23
C LEU A 86 3.89 7.35 -4.70
N ARG A 87 4.48 6.36 -4.03
CA ARG A 87 4.49 6.28 -2.56
C ARG A 87 5.22 7.46 -1.93
N ILE A 88 6.38 7.85 -2.49
CA ILE A 88 7.17 8.97 -1.99
C ILE A 88 6.42 10.29 -2.21
N TYR A 89 5.87 10.51 -3.41
CA TYR A 89 5.12 11.72 -3.72
C TYR A 89 3.85 11.87 -2.87
N ASN A 90 3.07 10.81 -2.72
CA ASN A 90 1.81 10.85 -1.94
C ASN A 90 2.07 11.11 -0.45
N ASN A 91 3.10 10.51 0.14
CA ASN A 91 3.46 10.76 1.54
C ASN A 91 3.94 12.21 1.76
N GLN A 92 4.69 12.78 0.83
CA GLN A 92 5.13 14.18 0.93
C GLN A 92 3.97 15.17 0.80
N PHE A 93 3.06 14.94 -0.16
CA PHE A 93 1.90 15.80 -0.36
C PHE A 93 0.95 15.77 0.84
N SER A 94 0.66 14.57 1.38
CA SER A 94 -0.16 14.43 2.58
C SER A 94 0.47 15.14 3.79
N ARG A 95 1.80 15.09 3.96
CA ARG A 95 2.47 15.78 5.06
C ARG A 95 2.45 17.30 4.89
N ASN A 96 2.66 17.82 3.68
CA ASN A 96 2.69 19.26 3.43
C ASN A 96 1.31 19.91 3.60
N ASN A 97 0.23 19.23 3.18
CA ASN A 97 -1.14 19.75 3.37
C ASN A 97 -1.56 19.81 4.84
N ILE A 98 -0.93 19.02 5.72
CA ILE A 98 -1.22 19.01 7.17
C ILE A 98 -0.51 20.17 7.89
N ILE A 99 0.61 20.68 7.36
CA ILE A 99 1.45 21.68 8.06
C ILE A 99 0.95 23.12 7.82
N ASP A 100 0.11 23.36 6.82
CA ASP A 100 -0.42 24.70 6.49
C ASP A 100 -1.65 25.09 7.33
N ASP A 101 -2.39 24.09 7.85
CA ASP A 101 -3.50 24.30 8.79
C ASP A 101 -2.99 24.29 10.24
N GLN A 102 -3.61 25.08 11.13
CA GLN A 102 -3.35 25.16 12.58
C GLN A 102 -3.68 23.83 13.29
N VAL A 103 -2.87 22.80 13.09
CA VAL A 103 -3.14 21.44 13.57
C VAL A 103 -2.52 21.15 14.92
N ILE A 104 -3.29 20.51 15.80
CA ILE A 104 -2.86 20.04 17.11
C ILE A 104 -2.48 18.57 16.99
N ILE A 105 -1.23 18.25 17.32
CA ILE A 105 -0.73 16.88 17.34
C ILE A 105 -0.79 16.38 18.77
N THR A 106 -1.52 15.29 19.00
CA THR A 106 -1.55 14.61 20.31
C THR A 106 -1.07 13.17 20.19
N HIS A 107 -0.28 12.76 21.18
CA HIS A 107 0.23 11.40 21.27
C HIS A 107 -0.58 10.63 22.31
N TRP A 108 -0.90 9.39 21.98
CA TRP A 108 -1.72 8.51 22.78
C TRP A 108 -1.07 7.14 22.84
N LYS A 109 -1.20 6.45 23.96
CA LYS A 109 -0.78 5.05 24.07
C LYS A 109 -2.02 4.19 24.21
N ILE A 110 -2.09 3.15 23.38
CA ILE A 110 -3.24 2.24 23.34
C ILE A 110 -2.78 0.87 23.79
N ILE A 111 -3.53 0.29 24.73
CA ILE A 111 -3.26 -1.03 25.30
C ILE A 111 -4.12 -2.06 24.60
N GLY A 112 -3.53 -3.20 24.25
CA GLY A 112 -4.26 -4.35 23.69
C GLY A 112 -4.20 -4.50 22.18
N MET A 113 -3.57 -3.57 21.44
CA MET A 113 -3.35 -3.73 19.99
C MET A 113 -2.20 -4.69 19.72
N HIS A 114 -2.51 -5.90 19.26
CA HIS A 114 -1.51 -6.92 18.91
C HIS A 114 -1.60 -7.38 17.44
N CYS A 115 -2.52 -6.79 16.67
CA CYS A 115 -2.84 -7.26 15.33
C CYS A 115 -3.18 -6.11 14.38
N GLU A 116 -2.96 -6.29 13.08
CA GLU A 116 -3.25 -5.27 12.08
C GLU A 116 -4.75 -4.94 11.99
N ALA A 117 -5.61 -5.94 12.22
CA ALA A 117 -7.06 -5.74 12.30
C ALA A 117 -7.44 -4.86 13.51
N CYS A 118 -6.74 -5.04 14.63
CA CYS A 118 -6.92 -4.30 15.87
C CYS A 118 -6.56 -2.82 15.65
N ARG A 119 -5.41 -2.57 15.01
CA ARG A 119 -4.95 -1.24 14.59
C ARG A 119 -5.99 -0.54 13.70
N SER A 120 -6.48 -1.26 12.68
CA SER A 120 -7.44 -0.72 11.71
C SER A 120 -8.76 -0.33 12.38
N ALA A 121 -9.26 -1.15 13.31
CA ALA A 121 -10.47 -0.86 14.07
C ALA A 121 -10.34 0.45 14.89
N VAL A 122 -9.18 0.64 15.56
CA VAL A 122 -8.93 1.87 16.34
C VAL A 122 -8.77 3.10 15.44
N ILE A 123 -8.07 2.98 14.32
CA ILE A 123 -7.97 4.08 13.34
C ILE A 123 -9.37 4.49 12.87
N GLN A 124 -10.24 3.52 12.60
CA GLN A 124 -11.56 3.78 12.09
C GLN A 124 -12.51 4.38 13.13
N SER A 125 -12.37 4.03 14.41
CA SER A 125 -13.13 4.68 15.48
C SER A 125 -12.67 6.13 15.71
N LEU A 126 -11.36 6.37 15.69
CA LEU A 126 -10.79 7.71 15.86
C LEU A 126 -11.10 8.64 14.69
N ARG A 127 -11.09 8.14 13.44
CA ARG A 127 -11.45 8.94 12.25
C ARG A 127 -12.90 9.37 12.19
N LYS A 128 -13.80 8.73 12.95
CA LYS A 128 -15.21 9.13 13.04
C LYS A 128 -15.43 10.35 13.93
N LEU A 129 -14.43 10.75 14.71
CA LEU A 129 -14.53 11.90 15.60
C LEU A 129 -14.47 13.20 14.79
N ASP A 130 -15.38 14.12 15.10
CA ASP A 130 -15.41 15.44 14.48
C ASP A 130 -14.14 16.22 14.83
N GLY A 131 -13.47 16.73 13.80
CA GLY A 131 -12.23 17.50 13.93
C GLY A 131 -10.93 16.68 13.80
N VAL A 132 -11.01 15.37 13.55
CA VAL A 132 -9.83 14.54 13.23
C VAL A 132 -9.50 14.63 11.75
N LEU A 133 -8.28 15.10 11.44
CA LEU A 133 -7.77 15.20 10.06
C LEU A 133 -7.04 13.94 9.64
N SER A 134 -6.21 13.40 10.54
CA SER A 134 -5.44 12.19 10.28
C SER A 134 -5.15 11.44 11.57
N VAL A 135 -5.05 10.12 11.45
CA VAL A 135 -4.73 9.20 12.54
C VAL A 135 -3.65 8.28 12.03
N ASP A 136 -2.53 8.25 12.73
CA ASP A 136 -1.45 7.30 12.49
C ASP A 136 -1.22 6.47 13.75
N VAL A 137 -1.08 5.16 13.59
CA VAL A 137 -0.94 4.23 14.71
C VAL A 137 0.24 3.32 14.41
N ASP A 138 1.14 3.25 15.36
CA ASP A 138 2.34 2.44 15.33
C ASP A 138 2.20 1.26 16.30
N LEU A 139 2.27 0.05 15.74
CA LEU A 139 2.16 -1.20 16.49
C LEU A 139 3.44 -1.53 17.27
N GLU A 140 4.61 -1.12 16.78
CA GLU A 140 5.89 -1.41 17.44
C GLU A 140 5.98 -0.65 18.76
N THR A 141 5.58 0.62 18.75
CA THR A 141 5.59 1.48 19.93
C THR A 141 4.29 1.47 20.72
N SER A 142 3.22 0.86 20.16
CA SER A 142 1.85 0.92 20.70
C SER A 142 1.34 2.35 20.91
N GLN A 143 1.78 3.28 20.04
CA GLN A 143 1.42 4.69 20.09
C GLN A 143 0.50 5.07 18.93
N ALA A 144 -0.45 5.95 19.21
CA ALA A 144 -1.28 6.61 18.24
C ALA A 144 -0.95 8.11 18.22
N LYS A 145 -0.72 8.62 17.01
CA LYS A 145 -0.59 10.03 16.71
C LYS A 145 -1.89 10.52 16.10
N LEU A 146 -2.56 11.42 16.80
CA LEU A 146 -3.79 12.05 16.37
C LEU A 146 -3.50 13.47 15.91
N ILE A 147 -3.95 13.81 14.71
CA ILE A 147 -3.83 15.15 14.12
C ILE A 147 -5.23 15.73 14.03
N THR A 148 -5.49 16.80 14.78
CA THR A 148 -6.81 17.43 14.87
C THR A 148 -6.76 18.90 14.46
N ASN A 149 -7.87 19.40 13.91
CA ASN A 149 -8.01 20.83 13.56
C ASN A 149 -8.34 21.71 14.78
N ASN A 150 -8.81 21.10 15.87
CA ASN A 150 -9.20 21.77 17.10
C ASN A 150 -8.86 20.91 18.32
N ASN A 151 -8.93 21.48 19.51
CA ASN A 151 -8.72 20.76 20.76
C ASN A 151 -9.94 19.87 21.06
N ILE A 152 -9.84 18.58 20.72
CA ILE A 152 -10.87 17.59 21.04
C ILE A 152 -10.73 17.21 22.52
N ASN A 153 -11.86 17.09 23.22
CA ASN A 153 -11.83 16.64 24.61
C ASN A 153 -11.23 15.21 24.70
N THR A 154 -10.26 15.06 25.59
CA THR A 154 -9.57 13.80 25.90
C THR A 154 -10.59 12.68 26.20
N ASP A 155 -11.68 12.98 26.90
CA ASP A 155 -12.70 11.99 27.29
C ASP A 155 -13.40 11.36 26.07
N ILE A 156 -13.66 12.16 25.03
CA ILE A 156 -14.31 11.71 23.79
C ILE A 156 -13.39 10.74 23.04
N VAL A 157 -12.10 11.05 23.00
CA VAL A 157 -11.10 10.19 22.36
C VAL A 157 -11.00 8.85 23.11
N ILE A 158 -10.95 8.88 24.44
CA ILE A 158 -10.93 7.67 25.27
C ILE A 158 -12.19 6.83 25.02
N GLN A 159 -13.37 7.46 25.01
CA GLN A 159 -14.64 6.79 24.78
C GLN A 159 -14.70 6.13 23.38
N ALA A 160 -14.19 6.82 22.35
CA ALA A 160 -14.12 6.26 21.00
C ALA A 160 -13.22 5.03 20.92
N VAL A 161 -12.08 5.04 21.62
CA VAL A 161 -11.18 3.87 21.68
C VAL A 161 -11.79 2.74 22.52
N GLN A 162 -12.48 3.06 23.61
CA GLN A 162 -13.21 2.09 24.43
C GLN A 162 -14.37 1.44 23.66
N SER A 163 -15.06 2.18 22.80
CA SER A 163 -16.11 1.63 21.94
C SER A 163 -15.57 0.59 20.94
N ALA A 164 -14.28 0.68 20.61
CA ALA A 164 -13.57 -0.32 19.80
C ALA A 164 -13.02 -1.50 20.63
N GLY A 165 -13.19 -1.49 21.96
CA GLY A 165 -12.75 -2.54 22.87
C GLY A 165 -11.32 -2.37 23.41
N PHE A 166 -10.72 -1.18 23.27
CA PHE A 166 -9.35 -0.91 23.69
C PHE A 166 -9.28 0.19 24.76
N GLN A 167 -8.15 0.27 25.46
CA GLN A 167 -7.89 1.33 26.44
C GLN A 167 -6.82 2.28 25.89
N ALA A 168 -7.05 3.59 26.02
CA ALA A 168 -6.09 4.61 25.61
C ALA A 168 -5.84 5.62 26.73
N TYR A 169 -4.62 6.14 26.78
CA TYR A 169 -4.25 7.28 27.62
C TYR A 169 -3.42 8.28 26.83
N LYS A 170 -3.61 9.57 27.14
CA LYS A 170 -2.87 10.66 26.52
C LYS A 170 -1.43 10.66 27.05
N LEU A 171 -0.47 10.72 26.14
CA LEU A 171 0.94 10.97 26.46
C LEU A 171 1.14 12.49 26.50
N VAL A 172 1.79 12.96 27.56
CA VAL A 172 2.12 14.38 27.78
C VAL A 172 3.37 14.73 26.99
#